data_AF-X0UM35-F1
#
_entry.id   AF-X0UM35-F1
#
_cell.length_a   1.000
_cell.length_b   1.000
_cell.length_c   1.000
_cell.angle_alpha   90.00
_cell.angle_beta   90.00
_cell.angle_gamma   90.00
#
_symmetry.space_group_name_H-M   'P 1'
#
loop_
_entity.id
_entity.type
_entity.pdbx_description
1 polymer ?
#
loop_
_entity_poly.entity_id
_entity_poly.type
_entity_poly.pdbx_seq_one_letter_code
_entity_poly.pdbx_strand_id
1 'polypeptide(L)' 'MSLIATAKLAKADPFDYLNVLQRRAEDVAANPAEWMPWNYRETLARTATAS' A
#
# COMPACT_ATOMS: atom_id res chain seq x y z
N MET A 1 13.75 9.92 -4.35
CA MET A 1 13.39 9.06 -3.20
C MET A 1 12.68 7.82 -3.74
N SER A 2 13.08 6.60 -3.37
CA SER A 2 12.44 5.38 -3.87
C SER A 2 11.30 4.92 -2.95
N LEU A 3 10.30 4.24 -3.52
CA LEU A 3 9.20 3.62 -2.75
C LEU A 3 9.74 2.63 -1.71
N ILE A 4 10.79 1.87 -2.06
CA ILE A 4 11.44 0.92 -1.15
C ILE A 4 12.09 1.63 0.04
N ALA A 5 12.78 2.75 -0.19
CA ALA A 5 13.38 3.53 0.91
C ALA A 5 12.29 4.09 1.84
N THR A 6 11.18 4.57 1.27
CA THR A 6 10.04 5.09 2.03
C THR A 6 9.37 4.00 2.86
N ALA A 7 9.15 2.80 2.28
CA ALA A 7 8.60 1.66 3.01
C ALA A 7 9.49 1.23 4.19
N LYS A 8 10.81 1.18 4.00
CA LYS A 8 11.76 0.90 5.07
C LYS A 8 11.71 1.94 6.20
N LEU A 9 11.63 3.22 5.85
CA LEU A 9 11.49 4.31 6.83
C LEU A 9 10.18 4.21 7.62
N ALA A 10 9.09 3.82 6.95
CA ALA A 10 7.79 3.58 7.56
C ALA A 10 7.71 2.26 8.34
N LYS A 11 8.80 1.47 8.41
CA LYS A 11 8.84 0.12 9.00
C LYS A 11 7.83 -0.85 8.38
N ALA A 12 7.45 -0.60 7.13
CA ALA A 12 6.61 -1.49 6.33
C ALA A 12 7.49 -2.47 5.56
N ASP A 13 6.97 -3.68 5.32
CA ASP A 13 7.66 -4.64 4.46
C ASP A 13 7.63 -4.13 3.00
N PRO A 14 8.79 -3.85 2.37
CA PRO A 14 8.81 -3.27 1.03
C PRO A 14 8.32 -4.22 -0.05
N PHE A 15 8.46 -5.54 0.16
CA PHE A 15 8.06 -6.54 -0.83
C PHE A 15 6.54 -6.72 -0.82
N ASP A 16 5.95 -6.87 0.36
CA ASP A 16 4.51 -6.89 0.58
C ASP A 16 3.86 -5.61 0.06
N TYR A 17 4.43 -4.45 0.39
CA TYR A 17 3.94 -3.16 -0.09
C TYR A 17 3.89 -3.09 -1.62
N LEU A 18 4.99 -3.45 -2.31
CA LEU A 18 5.03 -3.48 -3.78
C LEU A 18 4.05 -4.51 -4.36
N ASN A 19 3.87 -5.66 -3.70
CA ASN A 19 2.93 -6.68 -4.15
C ASN A 19 1.49 -6.17 -4.09
N VAL A 20 1.12 -5.52 -2.99
CA VAL A 20 -0.21 -4.89 -2.82
C VAL A 20 -0.42 -3.79 -3.85
N LEU A 21 0.56 -2.89 -4.04
CA LEU A 21 0.44 -1.83 -5.03
C LEU A 21 0.24 -2.36 -6.45
N GLN A 22 0.95 -3.42 -6.83
CA GLN A 22 0.80 -4.03 -8.16
C GLN A 22 -0.55 -4.74 -8.34
N ARG A 23 -1.05 -5.43 -7.31
CA ARG A 23 -2.35 -6.12 -7.37
C ARG A 23 -3.55 -5.19 -7.32
N ARG A 24 -3.39 -4.01 -6.72
CA ARG A 24 -4.44 -3.00 -6.48
C ARG A 24 -4.15 -1.71 -7.24
N ALA A 25 -3.50 -1.79 -8.40
CA ALA A 25 -3.02 -0.62 -9.14
C ALA A 25 -4.13 0.39 -9.46
N GLU A 26 -5.35 -0.07 -9.74
CA GLU A 26 -6.53 0.76 -9.99
C GLU A 26 -6.97 1.52 -8.72
N ASP A 27 -7.08 0.82 -7.58
CA ASP A 27 -7.44 1.43 -6.29
C ASP A 27 -6.37 2.42 -5.81
N VAL A 28 -5.09 2.11 -6.06
CA VAL A 28 -3.94 2.97 -5.77
C VAL A 28 -3.97 4.23 -6.64
N ALA A 29 -4.31 4.10 -7.92
CA ALA A 29 -4.43 5.25 -8.82
C ALA A 29 -5.62 6.14 -8.44
N ALA A 30 -6.71 5.55 -7.94
CA ALA A 30 -7.88 6.29 -7.49
C ALA A 30 -7.63 7.06 -6.19
N ASN A 31 -6.98 6.45 -5.19
CA ASN A 31 -6.79 7.05 -3.86
C ASN A 31 -5.36 6.84 -3.31
N PRO A 32 -4.31 7.40 -3.92
CA PRO A 32 -2.92 7.10 -3.58
C PRO A 32 -2.55 7.41 -2.12
N ALA A 33 -3.23 8.38 -1.50
CA ALA A 33 -3.03 8.75 -0.10
C ALA A 33 -3.42 7.64 0.89
N GLU A 34 -4.35 6.76 0.52
CA GLU A 34 -4.77 5.61 1.34
C GLU A 34 -3.85 4.39 1.17
N TRP A 35 -2.97 4.40 0.18
CA TRP A 35 -2.05 3.30 -0.13
C TRP A 35 -0.59 3.66 0.16
N MET A 36 -0.37 4.48 1.18
CA MET A 36 0.96 4.81 1.68
C MET A 36 1.52 3.69 2.55
N PRO A 37 2.85 3.56 2.68
CA PRO A 37 3.43 2.42 3.38
C PRO A 37 3.02 2.34 4.86
N TRP A 38 2.52 3.43 5.46
CA TRP A 38 2.00 3.44 6.83
C TRP A 38 0.51 3.11 6.97
N ASN A 39 -0.30 3.14 5.90
CA ASN A 39 -1.76 2.91 5.97
C ASN A 39 -2.30 1.86 5.00
N TYR A 40 -1.51 1.39 4.02
CA TYR A 40 -1.96 0.44 3.00
C TYR A 40 -2.53 -0.87 3.57
N ARG A 41 -2.07 -1.33 4.75
CA ARG A 41 -2.58 -2.55 5.40
C ARG A 41 -3.99 -2.38 5.94
N GLU A 42 -4.30 -1.22 6.50
CA GLU A 42 -5.65 -0.89 6.97
C GLU A 42 -6.60 -0.72 5.78
N THR A 43 -6.14 -0.06 4.72
CA THR A 43 -6.89 0.08 3.45
C THR A 43 -7.14 -1.29 2.82
N LEU A 44 -6.14 -2.18 2.84
CA LEU A 44 -6.27 -3.55 2.36
C LEU A 44 -7.29 -4.36 3.18
N ALA A 45 -7.28 -4.24 4.51
CA ALA A 45 -8.26 -4.91 5.37
C ALA A 45 -9.69 -4.41 5.13
N ARG A 46 -9.84 -3.09 4.96
CA ARG A 46 -11.14 -2.45 4.66
C ARG A 46 -11.69 -2.88 3.31
N THR A 47 -10.86 -2.88 2.28
CA THR A 47 -11.24 -3.30 0.91
C THR A 47 -11.52 -4.81 0.84
N ALA A 48 -10.82 -5.63 1.63
CA ALA A 48 -11.09 -7.07 1.72
C ALA A 48 -12.41 -7.40 2.42
N THR A 49 -12.86 -6.54 3.35
CA THR A 49 -14.12 -6.73 4.10
C THR A 49 -15.34 -6.19 3.33
N ALA A 50 -15.12 -5.32 2.35
CA ALA A 50 -16.17 -4.72 1.52
C ALA A 50 -16.63 -5.64 0.35
N SER A 51 -16.31 -6.94 0.40
CA SER A 51 -16.64 -7.95 -0.64
C SER A 51 -17.66 -8.96 -0.15
#